data_AF-A0A9W6KS84-F1
#
_entry.id   AF-A0A9W6KS84-F1
#
_cell.length_a   1.000
_cell.length_b   1.000
_cell.length_c   1.000
_cell.angle_alpha   90.00
_cell.angle_beta   90.00
_cell.angle_gamma   90.00
#
_symmetry.space_group_name_H-M   'P 1'
#
loop_
_entity.id
_entity.type
_entity.pdbx_description
1 polymer ?
#
loop_
_entity_poly.entity_id
_entity_poly.type
_entity_poly.pdbx_seq_one_letter_code
_entity_poly.pdbx_strand_id
1 'polypeptide(L)'
;MCCAAGAVFAVALIAPAQAASAAVGAATTADRVTPGAAALRAPMALPASGGQGGIVNAAPTACPRGYFCFWDAAGFTGRMGKLQDCYGQSLATWNWQYRVVSAYYNLDSGSVQFRYATFSLFQIGAGNRSMADAGVYAGLATNVYRYC
;
A
#
# COMPACT_ATOMS: atom_id res chain seq x y z
N MET A 1 -9.08 74.02 26.63
CA MET A 1 -9.26 73.42 27.96
C MET A 1 -9.38 71.92 27.78
N CYS A 2 -8.45 71.16 28.39
CA CYS A 2 -8.52 69.74 28.79
C CYS A 2 -8.93 68.68 27.75
N CYS A 3 -8.44 67.44 27.73
CA CYS A 3 -7.28 66.71 28.27
C CYS A 3 -7.55 65.24 27.88
N ALA A 4 -6.48 64.46 27.77
CA ALA A 4 -6.43 63.01 27.95
C ALA A 4 -6.96 62.11 26.81
N ALA A 5 -6.49 60.87 26.63
CA ALA A 5 -5.26 60.14 26.96
C ALA A 5 -5.48 58.72 26.42
N GLY A 6 -4.40 58.02 26.08
CA GLY A 6 -4.39 56.56 25.95
C GLY A 6 -4.58 56.06 24.50
N ALA A 7 -3.92 55.00 24.06
CA ALA A 7 -3.03 54.07 24.73
C ALA A 7 -2.05 53.51 23.68
N VAL A 8 -0.82 53.29 24.10
CA VAL A 8 0.27 52.74 23.29
C VAL A 8 0.05 51.22 23.17
N PHE A 9 -0.19 50.72 21.95
CA PHE A 9 -0.12 49.28 21.67
C PHE A 9 1.27 48.94 21.14
N ALA A 10 2.11 48.43 22.03
CA ALA A 10 3.40 47.84 21.66
C ALA A 10 3.16 46.47 21.02
N VAL A 11 3.43 46.36 19.71
CA VAL A 11 3.42 45.08 18.99
C VAL A 11 4.76 44.39 19.22
N ALA A 12 4.77 43.39 20.10
CA ALA A 12 5.92 42.51 20.32
C ALA A 12 6.07 41.55 19.12
N LEU A 13 7.17 41.70 18.38
CA LEU A 13 7.60 40.77 17.33
C LEU A 13 8.09 39.47 17.97
N ILE A 14 7.34 38.39 17.77
CA ILE A 14 7.69 37.04 18.24
C ILE A 14 8.63 36.42 17.20
N ALA A 15 9.89 36.20 17.58
CA ALA A 15 10.86 35.44 16.80
C ALA A 15 10.63 33.92 16.99
N PRO A 16 10.77 33.07 15.95
CA PRO A 16 10.77 31.62 16.14
C PRO A 16 12.18 31.14 16.50
N ALA A 17 12.36 30.76 17.77
CA ALA A 17 13.50 29.96 18.21
C ALA A 17 13.29 28.50 17.74
N GLN A 18 14.06 28.05 16.75
CA GLN A 18 14.16 26.63 16.40
C GLN A 18 15.19 25.99 17.33
N ALA A 19 14.71 25.46 18.45
CA ALA A 19 15.50 24.70 19.41
C ALA A 19 15.39 23.19 19.13
N ALA A 20 16.52 22.54 19.33
CA ALA A 20 16.87 21.20 18.93
C ALA A 20 16.02 20.07 19.52
N SER A 21 15.94 18.98 18.75
CA SER A 21 15.39 17.68 19.14
C SER A 21 16.14 17.08 20.33
N ALA A 22 15.41 16.73 21.39
CA ALA A 22 15.85 15.76 22.39
C ALA A 22 14.66 15.07 23.09
N ALA A 23 14.94 13.87 23.59
CA ALA A 23 14.12 12.90 24.35
C ALA A 23 13.50 11.79 23.47
N VAL A 24 14.18 10.64 23.30
CA VAL A 24 14.45 9.55 24.27
C VAL A 24 13.18 8.78 24.65
N GLY A 25 13.04 7.59 24.06
CA GLY A 25 12.18 6.51 24.53
C GLY A 25 12.94 5.19 24.37
N ALA A 26 13.75 4.87 25.38
CA ALA A 26 14.43 3.58 25.49
C ALA A 26 13.38 2.50 25.83
N ALA A 27 13.34 1.44 25.03
CA ALA A 27 12.72 0.17 25.40
C ALA A 27 13.76 -0.95 25.25
N THR A 28 14.44 -1.26 26.35
CA THR A 28 15.08 -2.55 26.63
C THR A 28 14.17 -3.18 27.68
N THR A 29 13.74 -4.45 27.70
CA THR A 29 14.19 -5.75 27.18
C THR A 29 12.89 -6.60 27.23
N ALA A 30 12.54 -7.55 26.34
CA ALA A 30 13.14 -8.87 26.25
C ALA A 30 12.40 -9.76 25.22
N ASP A 31 13.20 -10.67 24.65
CA ASP A 31 12.86 -12.06 24.31
C ASP A 31 12.22 -12.42 22.94
N ARG A 32 13.03 -13.20 22.19
CA ARG A 32 12.72 -14.24 21.17
C ARG A 32 12.49 -13.88 19.67
N VAL A 33 13.49 -14.33 18.88
CA VAL A 33 13.50 -14.84 17.48
C VAL A 33 13.39 -13.76 16.37
N THR A 34 14.42 -13.53 15.56
CA THR A 34 14.73 -14.27 14.31
C THR A 34 16.13 -13.90 13.80
N PRO A 35 16.95 -14.85 13.28
CA PRO A 35 18.27 -14.55 12.73
C PRO A 35 18.17 -13.84 11.37
N GLY A 36 18.79 -12.67 11.26
CA GLY A 36 18.92 -11.93 10.01
C GLY A 36 20.24 -11.18 9.99
N ALA A 37 21.33 -11.87 9.64
CA ALA A 37 22.53 -11.22 9.13
C ALA A 37 23.48 -12.20 8.43
N ALA A 38 24.01 -11.72 7.30
CA ALA A 38 25.21 -12.13 6.56
C ALA A 38 25.06 -13.16 5.41
N ALA A 39 25.10 -12.64 4.19
CA ALA A 39 26.18 -12.90 3.19
C ALA A 39 25.97 -11.95 1.99
N LEU A 40 26.78 -10.89 1.84
CA LEU A 40 28.02 -10.80 1.04
C LEU A 40 27.80 -10.72 -0.49
N ARG A 41 28.46 -9.73 -1.11
CA ARG A 41 28.33 -9.20 -2.48
C ARG A 41 28.94 -10.08 -3.60
N ALA A 42 28.29 -10.01 -4.77
CA ALA A 42 28.77 -10.06 -6.18
C ALA A 42 29.12 -11.44 -6.82
N PRO A 43 28.95 -11.67 -8.16
CA PRO A 43 29.05 -10.72 -9.29
C PRO A 43 27.90 -10.72 -10.34
N MET A 44 27.96 -9.73 -11.26
CA MET A 44 27.12 -9.47 -12.44
C MET A 44 26.28 -10.63 -13.04
N ALA A 45 24.95 -10.45 -13.11
CA ALA A 45 24.08 -10.98 -14.18
C ALA A 45 22.65 -10.37 -14.13
N LEU A 46 22.20 -9.81 -15.26
CA LEU A 46 20.84 -9.33 -15.64
C LEU A 46 20.13 -8.29 -14.73
N PRO A 47 19.61 -7.17 -15.27
CA PRO A 47 18.77 -6.27 -14.50
C PRO A 47 17.39 -6.93 -14.33
N ALA A 48 17.21 -7.69 -13.25
CA ALA A 48 15.90 -8.10 -12.77
C ALA A 48 15.19 -6.86 -12.19
N SER A 49 14.62 -6.04 -13.07
CA SER A 49 13.58 -5.09 -12.72
C SER A 49 12.35 -5.88 -12.26
N GLY A 50 12.25 -6.10 -10.96
CA GLY A 50 11.10 -6.70 -10.30
C GLY A 50 11.05 -6.16 -8.88
N GLY A 51 10.23 -5.13 -8.66
CA GLY A 51 10.05 -4.50 -7.37
C GLY A 51 9.80 -5.54 -6.27
N GLN A 52 10.41 -5.30 -5.11
CA GLN A 52 10.27 -6.09 -3.89
C GLN A 52 8.82 -6.01 -3.37
N GLY A 53 7.89 -6.70 -4.03
CA GLY A 53 6.55 -6.97 -3.53
C GLY A 53 6.62 -8.14 -2.56
N GLY A 54 6.80 -7.85 -1.27
CA GLY A 54 6.74 -8.89 -0.23
C GLY A 54 5.40 -9.62 -0.28
N ILE A 55 5.44 -10.96 -0.25
CA ILE A 55 4.24 -11.77 -0.09
C ILE A 55 3.79 -11.63 1.36
N VAL A 56 2.68 -10.95 1.58
CA VAL A 56 2.01 -10.82 2.88
C VAL A 56 0.94 -11.91 2.93
N ASN A 57 1.12 -12.94 3.75
CA ASN A 57 0.14 -14.02 3.90
C ASN A 57 -1.01 -13.68 4.86
N ALA A 58 -0.88 -12.58 5.62
CA ALA A 58 -1.95 -12.08 6.47
C ALA A 58 -2.88 -11.17 5.67
N ALA A 59 -4.19 -11.38 5.81
CA ALA A 59 -5.17 -10.53 5.17
C ALA A 59 -5.07 -9.11 5.74
N PRO A 60 -5.02 -8.07 4.88
CA PRO A 60 -5.25 -6.71 5.34
C PRO A 60 -6.57 -6.68 6.10
N THR A 61 -6.61 -6.02 7.27
CA THR A 61 -7.82 -5.94 8.11
C THR A 61 -9.05 -5.47 7.32
N ALA A 62 -8.84 -4.64 6.30
CA ALA A 62 -9.89 -4.14 5.43
C ALA A 62 -10.50 -5.18 4.47
N CYS A 63 -9.82 -6.30 4.20
CA CYS A 63 -10.28 -7.29 3.22
C CYS A 63 -11.06 -8.44 3.88
N PRO A 64 -12.41 -8.47 3.78
CA PRO A 64 -13.22 -9.52 4.39
C PRO A 64 -12.94 -10.90 3.79
N ARG A 65 -13.12 -11.95 4.59
CA ARG A 65 -13.09 -13.34 4.09
C ARG A 65 -14.16 -13.56 3.03
N GLY A 66 -13.84 -14.37 2.03
CA GLY A 66 -14.73 -14.67 0.89
C GLY A 66 -14.61 -13.68 -0.26
N TYR A 67 -13.66 -12.75 -0.23
CA TYR A 67 -13.45 -11.77 -1.29
C TYR A 67 -11.99 -11.73 -1.73
N PHE A 68 -11.77 -11.22 -2.94
CA PHE A 68 -10.50 -10.62 -3.28
C PHE A 68 -10.66 -9.11 -3.29
N CYS A 69 -9.68 -8.40 -2.74
CA CYS A 69 -9.69 -6.96 -2.59
C CYS A 69 -8.54 -6.36 -3.37
N PHE A 70 -8.71 -5.12 -3.82
CA PHE A 70 -7.71 -4.38 -4.58
C PHE A 70 -7.78 -2.91 -4.23
N TRP A 71 -6.65 -2.23 -4.36
CA TRP A 71 -6.47 -0.85 -3.92
C TRP A 71 -5.84 0.02 -4.99
N ASP A 72 -6.06 1.33 -4.88
CA ASP A 72 -5.49 2.32 -5.79
C ASP A 72 -4.08 2.81 -5.40
N ALA A 73 -3.56 2.35 -4.26
CA ALA A 73 -2.19 2.57 -3.86
C ALA A 73 -1.49 1.27 -3.46
N ALA A 74 -0.16 1.32 -3.39
CA ALA A 74 0.67 0.21 -2.92
C ALA A 74 0.44 -0.07 -1.42
N GLY A 75 0.83 -1.26 -0.99
CA GLY A 75 0.78 -1.66 0.42
C GLY A 75 -0.63 -1.82 0.99
N PHE A 76 -1.63 -2.09 0.14
CA PHE A 76 -3.05 -2.26 0.54
C PHE A 76 -3.66 -1.00 1.18
N THR A 77 -3.28 0.17 0.67
CA THR A 77 -3.73 1.47 1.18
C THR A 77 -4.60 2.21 0.15
N GLY A 78 -5.32 3.24 0.60
CA GLY A 78 -6.19 4.04 -0.27
C GLY A 78 -7.61 3.51 -0.35
N ARG A 79 -8.28 3.78 -1.47
CA ARG A 79 -9.62 3.26 -1.76
C ARG A 79 -9.52 1.76 -2.00
N MET A 80 -10.53 1.03 -1.56
CA MET A 80 -10.60 -0.42 -1.71
C MET A 80 -11.78 -0.80 -2.60
N GLY A 81 -11.50 -1.61 -3.62
CA GLY A 81 -12.50 -2.41 -4.32
C GLY A 81 -12.46 -3.84 -3.79
N LYS A 82 -13.60 -4.54 -3.89
CA LYS A 82 -13.70 -5.96 -3.55
C LYS A 82 -14.65 -6.65 -4.50
N LEU A 83 -14.34 -7.88 -4.85
CA LEU A 83 -15.14 -8.73 -5.73
C LEU A 83 -15.02 -10.18 -5.26
N GLN A 84 -15.96 -11.02 -5.69
CA GLN A 84 -15.98 -12.44 -5.34
C GLN A 84 -16.42 -13.34 -6.50
N ASP A 85 -17.11 -12.80 -7.50
CA ASP A 85 -17.70 -13.61 -8.57
C ASP A 85 -16.65 -14.29 -9.45
N CYS A 86 -17.02 -15.47 -9.95
CA CYS A 86 -16.22 -16.25 -10.89
C CYS A 86 -16.19 -15.59 -12.27
N TYR A 87 -15.18 -15.95 -13.07
CA TYR A 87 -15.05 -15.55 -14.47
C TYR A 87 -14.74 -14.06 -14.69
N GLY A 88 -14.93 -13.61 -15.93
CA GLY A 88 -14.53 -12.30 -16.41
C GLY A 88 -15.46 -11.19 -15.91
N GLN A 89 -14.88 -10.15 -15.32
CA GLN A 89 -15.58 -8.96 -14.88
C GLN A 89 -14.81 -7.72 -15.33
N SER A 90 -15.55 -6.72 -15.83
CA SER A 90 -14.98 -5.43 -16.20
C SER A 90 -14.86 -4.55 -14.95
N LEU A 91 -13.66 -4.00 -14.72
CA LEU A 91 -13.45 -3.05 -13.63
C LEU A 91 -14.12 -1.70 -13.92
N ALA A 92 -14.45 -1.41 -15.19
CA ALA A 92 -15.18 -0.20 -15.60
C ALA A 92 -16.56 -0.10 -14.92
N THR A 93 -17.23 -1.24 -14.71
CA THR A 93 -18.55 -1.33 -14.08
C THR A 93 -18.61 -0.60 -12.73
N TRP A 94 -17.48 -0.59 -12.00
CA TRP A 94 -17.36 0.06 -10.69
C TRP A 94 -16.33 1.21 -10.69
N ASN A 95 -15.99 1.74 -11.88
CA ASN A 95 -15.02 2.82 -12.06
C ASN A 95 -13.60 2.50 -11.52
N TRP A 96 -13.20 1.24 -11.58
CA TRP A 96 -11.91 0.71 -11.09
C TRP A 96 -10.88 0.45 -12.19
N GLN A 97 -11.25 0.67 -13.45
CA GLN A 97 -10.31 0.61 -14.58
C GLN A 97 -9.13 1.55 -14.35
N TYR A 98 -7.93 1.09 -14.66
CA TYR A 98 -6.68 1.85 -14.55
C TYR A 98 -6.31 2.35 -13.15
N ARG A 99 -6.87 1.74 -12.11
CA ARG A 99 -6.63 2.17 -10.74
C ARG A 99 -5.91 1.14 -9.89
N VAL A 100 -5.98 -0.14 -10.22
CA VAL A 100 -5.46 -1.19 -9.34
C VAL A 100 -3.94 -1.16 -9.26
N VAL A 101 -3.41 -0.96 -8.06
CA VAL A 101 -1.96 -0.93 -7.76
C VAL A 101 -1.56 -2.09 -6.84
N SER A 102 -2.41 -2.48 -5.89
CA SER A 102 -2.17 -3.63 -5.01
C SER A 102 -3.43 -4.47 -4.86
N ALA A 103 -3.27 -5.75 -4.53
CA ALA A 103 -4.39 -6.69 -4.43
C ALA A 103 -4.13 -7.83 -3.44
N TYR A 104 -5.19 -8.34 -2.84
CA TYR A 104 -5.16 -9.41 -1.84
C TYR A 104 -6.30 -10.41 -2.06
N TYR A 105 -6.02 -11.69 -1.88
CA TYR A 105 -6.91 -12.82 -2.11
C TYR A 105 -7.30 -13.49 -0.79
N ASN A 106 -8.52 -13.23 -0.32
CA ASN A 106 -9.05 -13.76 0.92
C ASN A 106 -10.17 -14.79 0.71
N LEU A 107 -10.07 -15.59 -0.35
CA LEU A 107 -10.91 -16.77 -0.59
C LEU A 107 -10.12 -18.05 -0.27
N ASP A 108 -10.82 -19.17 -0.08
CA ASP A 108 -10.21 -20.45 0.31
C ASP A 108 -9.53 -21.16 -0.87
N SER A 109 -10.05 -20.99 -2.10
CA SER A 109 -9.54 -21.64 -3.30
C SER A 109 -9.58 -20.70 -4.51
N GLY A 110 -8.89 -21.09 -5.59
CA GLY A 110 -8.90 -20.36 -6.85
C GLY A 110 -7.85 -19.26 -6.97
N SER A 111 -7.95 -18.48 -8.04
CA SER A 111 -7.06 -17.35 -8.33
C SER A 111 -7.75 -16.28 -9.17
N VAL A 112 -7.20 -15.08 -9.20
CA VAL A 112 -7.68 -13.95 -10.00
C VAL A 112 -6.53 -13.40 -10.81
N GLN A 113 -6.74 -13.30 -12.11
CA GLN A 113 -5.86 -12.56 -13.02
C GLN A 113 -6.39 -11.15 -13.23
N PHE A 114 -5.51 -10.17 -13.05
CA PHE A 114 -5.73 -8.78 -13.43
C PHE A 114 -5.21 -8.59 -14.86
N ARG A 115 -6.03 -8.02 -15.73
CA ARG A 115 -5.80 -8.01 -17.18
C ARG A 115 -5.96 -6.63 -17.78
N TYR A 116 -5.19 -6.36 -18.82
CA TYR A 116 -5.46 -5.29 -19.78
C TYR A 116 -6.00 -5.93 -21.06
N ALA A 117 -7.28 -5.71 -21.37
CA ALA A 117 -8.00 -6.49 -22.38
C ALA A 117 -7.87 -8.01 -22.13
N THR A 118 -7.21 -8.75 -23.03
CA THR A 118 -6.98 -10.20 -22.91
C THR A 118 -5.62 -10.56 -22.30
N PHE A 119 -4.73 -9.59 -22.10
CA PHE A 119 -3.37 -9.83 -21.59
C PHE A 119 -3.35 -9.89 -20.06
N SER A 120 -2.72 -10.92 -19.50
CA SER A 120 -2.49 -11.03 -18.07
C SER A 120 -1.35 -10.12 -17.63
N LEU A 121 -1.64 -9.25 -16.65
CA LEU A 121 -0.65 -8.36 -16.04
C LEU A 121 -0.01 -9.03 -14.83
N PHE A 122 -0.85 -9.45 -13.88
CA PHE A 122 -0.43 -10.16 -12.68
C PHE A 122 -1.58 -11.02 -12.14
N GLN A 123 -1.24 -11.93 -11.22
CA GLN A 123 -2.19 -12.88 -10.64
C GLN A 123 -2.01 -12.97 -9.13
N ILE A 124 -3.12 -13.09 -8.42
CA ILE A 124 -3.18 -13.44 -6.99
C ILE A 124 -4.07 -14.66 -6.81
N GLY A 125 -3.88 -15.43 -5.75
CA GLY A 125 -4.68 -16.64 -5.53
C GLY A 125 -4.40 -17.30 -4.19
N ALA A 126 -5.03 -18.44 -3.94
CA ALA A 126 -4.91 -19.14 -2.66
C ALA A 126 -3.44 -19.52 -2.32
N GLY A 127 -2.61 -19.81 -3.33
CA GLY A 127 -1.18 -20.10 -3.17
C GLY A 127 -0.25 -18.87 -3.19
N ASN A 128 -0.75 -17.71 -3.59
CA ASN A 128 -0.02 -16.44 -3.69
C ASN A 128 -0.99 -15.29 -3.38
N ARG A 129 -1.30 -15.13 -2.09
CA ARG A 129 -2.47 -14.35 -1.66
C ARG A 129 -2.35 -12.85 -1.89
N SER A 130 -1.16 -12.31 -2.10
CA SER A 130 -0.97 -10.87 -2.08
C SER A 130 -0.06 -10.37 -3.19
N MET A 131 -0.41 -9.21 -3.73
CA MET A 131 0.46 -8.35 -4.53
C MET A 131 0.45 -6.97 -3.88
N ALA A 132 1.47 -6.68 -3.07
CA ALA A 132 1.56 -5.40 -2.35
C ALA A 132 1.86 -4.22 -3.28
N ASP A 133 2.49 -4.47 -4.42
CA ASP A 133 2.73 -3.48 -5.47
C ASP A 133 2.82 -4.20 -6.82
N ALA A 134 2.07 -3.72 -7.81
CA ALA A 134 2.06 -4.28 -9.16
C ALA A 134 3.20 -3.74 -10.04
N GLY A 135 4.05 -2.84 -9.51
CA GLY A 135 5.21 -2.29 -10.20
C GLY A 135 4.84 -1.61 -11.52
N VAL A 136 5.49 -2.05 -12.60
CA VAL A 136 5.21 -1.54 -13.97
C VAL A 136 3.79 -1.79 -14.44
N TYR A 137 3.02 -2.66 -13.77
CA TYR A 137 1.63 -2.96 -14.09
C TYR A 137 0.61 -2.20 -13.23
N ALA A 138 1.09 -1.38 -12.29
CA ALA A 138 0.24 -0.56 -11.44
C ALA A 138 -0.64 0.37 -12.28
N GLY A 139 -1.94 0.37 -12.01
CA GLY A 139 -2.91 1.22 -12.71
C GLY A 139 -3.16 0.83 -14.18
N LEU A 140 -2.80 -0.38 -14.62
CA LEU A 140 -3.07 -0.82 -16.00
C LEU A 140 -4.29 -1.74 -16.12
N ALA A 141 -4.72 -2.39 -15.04
CA ALA A 141 -5.79 -3.37 -15.10
C ALA A 141 -7.14 -2.75 -15.50
N THR A 142 -7.81 -3.36 -16.47
CA THR A 142 -9.16 -2.99 -16.93
C THR A 142 -10.18 -4.10 -16.67
N ASN A 143 -9.74 -5.34 -16.60
CA ASN A 143 -10.58 -6.50 -16.36
C ASN A 143 -9.95 -7.40 -15.31
N VAL A 144 -10.79 -8.20 -14.67
CA VAL A 144 -10.37 -9.32 -13.83
C VAL A 144 -11.00 -10.59 -14.33
N TYR A 145 -10.30 -11.70 -14.17
CA TYR A 145 -10.86 -13.02 -14.42
C TYR A 145 -10.56 -13.92 -13.24
N ARG A 146 -11.60 -14.36 -12.54
CA ARG A 146 -11.47 -15.27 -11.41
C ARG A 146 -11.64 -16.72 -11.84
N TYR A 147 -10.63 -17.53 -11.55
CA TYR A 147 -10.68 -18.98 -11.59
C TYR A 147 -11.21 -19.48 -10.25
N CYS A 148 -12.41 -20.03 -10.31
CA CYS A 148 -13.02 -20.88 -9.29
C CYS A 148 -12.74 -22.33 -9.69
#